data_AF-A0A383DBP3-F1
#
_entry.id   AF-A0A383DBP3-F1
#
_cell.length_a   1.000
_cell.length_b   1.000
_cell.length_c   1.000
_cell.angle_alpha   90.00
_cell.angle_beta   90.00
_cell.angle_gamma   90.00
#
_symmetry.space_group_name_H-M   'P 1'
#
loop_
_entity.id
_entity.type
_entity.pdbx_description
1 polymer ?
#
loop_
_entity_poly.entity_id
_entity_poly.type
_entity_poly.pdbx_seq_one_letter_code
_entity_poly.pdbx_strand_id
1 'polypeptide(L)' 'MIEVNVKNNNIDKALRILKRKIKEDRLFVTLREREFYRKPSDVKREKKAKARLRNKYKVEKENNSY' A
#
# COMPACT_ATOMS: atom_id res chain seq x y z
N MET A 1 -0.74 -1.47 -17.11
CA MET A 1 0.52 -0.72 -17.35
C MET A 1 0.34 0.67 -16.73
N ILE A 2 1.22 1.09 -15.81
CA ILE A 2 1.08 2.41 -15.16
C ILE A 2 1.82 3.43 -16.03
N GLU A 3 1.07 4.37 -16.61
CA GLU A 3 1.61 5.46 -17.40
C GLU A 3 1.06 6.82 -16.94
N VAL A 4 1.86 7.86 -17.16
CA VAL A 4 1.49 9.25 -16.89
C VAL A 4 1.96 10.12 -18.05
N ASN A 5 1.01 10.72 -18.75
CA ASN A 5 1.31 11.70 -19.79
C ASN A 5 1.65 13.06 -19.15
N VAL A 6 2.80 13.62 -19.55
CA VAL A 6 3.23 14.95 -19.12
C VAL A 6 2.52 15.99 -19.97
N LYS A 7 1.82 16.94 -19.34
CA LYS A 7 1.19 18.07 -20.01
C LYS A 7 1.96 19.35 -19.68
N ASN A 8 2.14 20.22 -20.67
CA ASN A 8 2.72 21.56 -20.53
C ASN A 8 4.12 21.56 -19.87
N ASN A 9 4.95 20.55 -20.16
CA ASN A 9 6.28 20.35 -19.57
C ASN A 9 6.31 20.33 -18.02
N ASN A 10 5.17 20.08 -17.35
CA ASN A 10 5.12 20.06 -15.90
C ASN A 10 5.54 18.68 -15.36
N ILE A 11 6.84 18.47 -15.27
CA ILE A 11 7.48 17.20 -14.91
C ILE A 11 7.23 16.86 -13.43
N ASP A 12 7.37 17.82 -12.52
CA ASP A 12 7.21 17.58 -11.08
C ASP A 12 5.82 17.07 -10.73
N LYS A 13 4.78 17.66 -11.35
CA LYS A 13 3.40 17.22 -11.16
C LYS A 13 3.19 15.81 -11.71
N ALA A 14 3.77 15.50 -12.87
CA ALA A 14 3.68 14.16 -13.45
C ALA A 14 4.35 13.11 -12.56
N LEU A 15 5.54 13.39 -12.02
CA LEU A 15 6.24 12.53 -11.06
C LEU A 15 5.42 12.31 -9.78
N ARG A 16 4.78 13.36 -9.26
CA ARG A 16 3.90 13.23 -8.08
C ARG A 16 2.70 12.34 -8.35
N ILE A 17 2.07 12.49 -9.52
CA ILE A 17 0.94 11.66 -9.95
C ILE A 17 1.38 10.21 -10.11
N LEU A 18 2.52 9.97 -10.76
CA LEU A 18 3.08 8.63 -10.95
C LEU A 18 3.36 7.96 -9.61
N LYS A 19 4.02 8.66 -8.69
CA LYS A 19 4.29 8.18 -7.33
C LYS A 19 3.00 7.81 -6.59
N ARG A 20 1.93 8.62 -6.74
CA ARG A 20 0.63 8.32 -6.14
C ARG A 20 0.00 7.06 -6.76
N LYS A 21 -0.03 6.95 -8.09
CA LYS A 21 -0.55 5.75 -8.79
C LYS A 21 0.18 4.47 -8.34
N ILE A 22 1.51 4.51 -8.24
CA ILE A 22 2.31 3.36 -7.79
C ILE A 22 1.98 2.97 -6.34
N LYS A 23 1.75 3.96 -5.47
CA LYS A 23 1.36 3.71 -4.06
C LYS A 23 -0.04 3.10 -3.96
N GLU A 24 -1.00 3.59 -4.75
CA GLU A 24 -2.38 3.09 -4.79
C GLU A 24 -2.42 1.63 -5.25
N ASP A 25 -1.65 1.29 -6.28
CA ASP A 25 -1.54 -0.07 -6.82
C ASP A 25 -0.80 -1.05 -5.89
N ARG A 26 -0.13 -0.54 -4.85
CA ARG A 26 0.70 -1.33 -3.91
C ARG A 26 1.76 -2.21 -4.58
N LEU A 27 2.19 -1.85 -5.79
CA LEU A 27 3.09 -2.64 -6.63
C LEU A 27 4.37 -3.07 -5.87
N PHE A 28 5.03 -2.13 -5.19
CA PHE A 28 6.26 -2.44 -4.44
C PHE A 28 6.04 -3.43 -3.28
N VAL A 29 4.86 -3.41 -2.64
CA VAL A 29 4.55 -4.35 -1.56
C VAL A 29 4.41 -5.75 -2.13
N THR A 30 3.70 -5.88 -3.25
CA THR A 30 3.51 -7.16 -3.93
C THR A 30 4.82 -7.72 -4.47
N LEU A 31 5.69 -6.88 -5.04
CA LEU A 31 7.02 -7.30 -5.49
C LEU A 31 7.83 -7.85 -4.32
N ARG A 32 7.86 -7.14 -3.18
CA ARG A 32 8.60 -7.58 -2.00
C ARG A 32 8.04 -8.86 -1.38
N GLU A 33 6.73 -9.03 -1.36
CA GLU A 33 6.09 -10.28 -0.91
C GLU A 33 6.39 -11.48 -1.83
N ARG A 34 6.76 -11.23 -3.08
CA ARG A 34 7.08 -12.24 -4.10
C ARG A 34 8.59 -12.49 -4.28
N GLU A 35 9.46 -11.78 -3.57
CA GLU A 35 10.93 -11.99 -3.65
C GLU A 35 11.33 -13.42 -3.27
N PHE A 36 10.60 -14.04 -2.34
CA PHE A 36 10.87 -15.39 -1.86
C PHE A 36 9.57 -16.19 -1.70
N TYR A 37 9.67 -17.52 -1.77
CA TYR A 37 8.55 -18.39 -1.45
C TYR A 37 8.16 -18.25 0.03
N ARG A 38 6.85 -18.11 0.29
CA ARG A 38 6.29 -18.10 1.63
C ARG A 38 5.23 -19.19 1.75
N LYS A 39 5.30 -19.97 2.82
CA LYS A 39 4.32 -21.03 3.09
C LYS A 39 2.92 -20.43 3.19
N PRO A 40 1.88 -21.05 2.61
CA PRO A 40 0.51 -20.51 2.64
C PRO A 40 -0.02 -20.29 4.07
N SER A 41 0.44 -21.08 5.05
CA SER A 41 0.10 -20.88 6.47
C SER A 41 0.65 -19.56 7.02
N ASP A 42 1.86 -19.17 6.64
CA ASP A 42 2.49 -17.95 7.14
C ASP A 42 1.80 -16.71 6.56
N VAL A 43 1.43 -16.76 5.29
CA VAL A 43 0.62 -15.71 4.62
C VAL A 43 -0.73 -15.55 5.32
N LYS A 44 -1.43 -16.66 5.64
CA LYS A 44 -2.71 -16.64 6.37
C LYS A 44 -2.55 -16.05 7.77
N ARG A 45 -1.48 -16.43 8.50
CA ARG A 45 -1.18 -15.91 9.85
C ARG A 45 -0.93 -14.41 9.83
N GLU A 46 -0.10 -13.93 8.90
CA GLU A 46 0.20 -12.51 8.75
C GLU A 46 -1.04 -11.71 8.35
N LYS A 47 -1.87 -12.22 7.43
CA LYS A 47 -3.14 -11.56 7.04
C LYS A 47 -4.06 -11.36 8.24
N LYS A 48 -4.20 -12.38 9.11
CA LYS A 48 -5.01 -12.31 10.34
C LYS A 48 -4.43 -11.31 11.34
N ALA A 49 -3.11 -11.32 11.54
CA ALA A 49 -2.43 -10.37 12.43
C ALA A 49 -2.61 -8.91 11.95
N LYS A 50 -2.39 -8.65 10.65
CA LYS A 50 -2.61 -7.32 10.05
C LYS A 50 -4.06 -6.85 10.20
N ALA A 51 -5.05 -7.74 10.08
CA ALA A 51 -6.46 -7.40 10.27
C ALA A 51 -6.79 -7.00 11.72
N ARG A 52 -6.30 -7.76 12.70
CA ARG A 52 -6.46 -7.42 14.13
C ARG A 52 -5.84 -6.07 14.45
N LEU A 53 -4.62 -5.82 13.95
CA LEU A 53 -3.91 -4.57 14.16
C LEU A 53 -4.67 -3.36 13.58
N ARG A 54 -5.21 -3.49 12.36
CA ARG A 54 -6.05 -2.43 11.74
C ARG A 54 -7.29 -2.12 12.57
N ASN A 55 -7.96 -3.16 13.08
CA ASN A 55 -9.14 -2.96 13.94
C ASN A 55 -8.77 -2.28 15.26
N LYS A 56 -7.66 -2.71 15.88
CA LYS A 56 -7.14 -2.07 17.11
C LYS A 56 -6.91 -0.58 16.90
N TYR A 57 -6.16 -0.20 15.85
CA TYR A 57 -5.91 1.21 15.54
C TYR A 57 -7.18 2.01 15.23
N LYS A 58 -8.18 1.38 14.59
CA LYS A 58 -9.47 2.03 14.33
C LYS A 58 -10.20 2.37 15.63
N VAL A 59 -10.30 1.41 16.54
CA VAL A 59 -10.93 1.58 17.86
C VAL A 59 -10.18 2.62 18.70
N GLU A 60 -8.84 2.56 18.72
CA GLU A 60 -8.02 3.56 19.43
C GLU A 60 -8.23 4.97 18.88
N LYS A 61 -8.34 5.12 17.55
CA LYS A 61 -8.64 6.41 16.92
C LYS A 61 -10.03 6.92 17.30
N GLU A 62 -11.04 6.05 17.37
CA GLU A 62 -12.41 6.40 17.78
C GLU A 62 -12.44 6.84 19.26
N ASN A 63 -11.74 6.12 20.13
CA ASN A 63 -11.67 6.43 21.57
C ASN A 63 -10.89 7.72 21.88
N ASN A 64 -9.83 8.00 21.10
CA ASN A 64 -8.97 9.17 21.28
C ASN A 64 -9.47 10.42 20.53
N SER A 65 -10.63 10.34 19.87
CA SER A 65 -11.27 11.45 19.15
C SER A 65 -12.27 12.22 20.04
N TYR A 66 -12.17 12.09 21.35
CA TYR A 66 -12.89 12.87 22.36
C TYR A 66 -11.98 13.92 23.00
#